data_AF-A0A7V8GBH3-F1
#
_entry.id   AF-A0A7V8GBH3-F1
#
_cell.length_a   1.000
_cell.length_b   1.000
_cell.length_c   1.000
_cell.angle_alpha   90.00
_cell.angle_beta   90.00
_cell.angle_gamma   90.00
#
_symmetry.space_group_name_H-M   'P 1'
#
loop_
_entity.id
_entity.type
_entity.pdbx_description
1 polymer ?
#
loop_
_entity_poly.entity_id
_entity_poly.type
_entity_poly.pdbx_seq_one_letter_code
_entity_poly.pdbx_strand_id
1 'polypeptide(L)' 'MTTHRIAVIAGDGIGKETTPEGVRVLDAAARKFGIDLKFDLAPVSRTPL' A
#
# COMPACT_ATOMS: atom_id res chain seq x y z
N MET A 1 1.40 18.76 6.56
CA MET A 1 0.68 17.47 6.63
C MET A 1 1.72 16.37 6.68
N THR A 2 1.53 15.37 7.54
CA THR A 2 2.49 14.26 7.67
C THR A 2 2.16 13.20 6.62
N THR A 3 3.12 12.88 5.75
CA THR A 3 2.97 11.79 4.79
C THR A 3 3.10 10.44 5.50
N HIS A 4 2.09 9.58 5.38
CA HIS A 4 2.16 8.21 5.87
C HIS A 4 2.74 7.30 4.79
N ARG A 5 3.88 6.68 5.07
CA ARG A 5 4.52 5.71 4.18
C ARG A 5 4.05 4.30 4.51
N ILE A 6 3.44 3.64 3.54
CA ILE A 6 2.83 2.32 3.69
C ILE A 6 3.60 1.34 2.81
N ALA A 7 4.19 0.33 3.43
CA ALA A 7 4.76 -0.81 2.72
C ALA A 7 3.63 -1.73 2.24
N VAL A 8 3.49 -1.90 0.94
CA VAL A 8 2.51 -2.80 0.33
C VAL A 8 3.17 -4.13 0.05
N ILE A 9 2.80 -5.14 0.83
CA ILE A 9 3.32 -6.50 0.71
C ILE A 9 2.16 -7.39 0.27
N ALA A 10 2.12 -7.74 -1.01
CA ALA A 10 1.01 -8.48 -1.59
C ALA A 10 0.97 -9.97 -1.17
N GLY A 11 2.00 -10.49 -0.51
CA GLY A 11 2.04 -11.90 -0.12
C GLY A 11 2.04 -12.85 -1.32
N ASP A 12 1.46 -14.03 -1.12
CA ASP A 12 1.28 -15.07 -2.13
C ASP A 12 -0.20 -15.40 -2.34
N GLY A 13 -0.50 -16.17 -3.40
CA GLY A 13 -1.87 -16.49 -3.79
C GLY A 13 -2.70 -15.24 -4.10
N ILE A 14 -3.94 -15.20 -3.61
CA ILE A 14 -4.94 -14.15 -3.88
C ILE A 14 -4.49 -12.73 -3.49
N GLY A 15 -3.43 -12.60 -2.72
CA GLY A 15 -2.91 -11.30 -2.32
C GLY A 15 -2.39 -10.49 -3.51
N LYS A 16 -1.94 -11.15 -4.60
CA LYS A 16 -1.50 -10.47 -5.84
C LYS A 16 -2.66 -9.82 -6.58
N GLU A 17 -3.86 -10.39 -6.50
CA GLU A 17 -5.08 -9.94 -7.17
C GLU A 17 -5.99 -9.07 -6.30
N THR A 18 -5.77 -9.02 -4.98
CA THR A 18 -6.63 -8.25 -4.04
C THR A 18 -5.94 -7.03 -3.47
N THR A 19 -4.61 -7.06 -3.32
CA THR A 19 -3.85 -5.94 -2.79
C THR A 19 -3.94 -4.67 -3.65
N PRO A 20 -3.88 -4.74 -5.00
CA PRO A 20 -4.04 -3.54 -5.85
C PRO A 20 -5.38 -2.83 -5.62
N GLU A 21 -6.45 -3.59 -5.39
CA GLU A 21 -7.80 -3.11 -5.14
C GLU A 21 -7.89 -2.42 -3.78
N GLY A 22 -7.25 -2.98 -2.75
CA GLY A 22 -7.10 -2.34 -1.44
C GLY A 22 -6.38 -0.99 -1.55
N VAL A 23 -5.31 -0.91 -2.33
CA VAL A 23 -4.59 0.36 -2.57
C VAL A 23 -5.48 1.40 -3.28
N ARG A 24 -6.32 0.99 -4.24
CA ARG A 24 -7.28 1.91 -4.91
C ARG A 24 -8.31 2.48 -3.93
N VAL A 25 -8.81 1.66 -2.99
CA VAL A 25 -9.74 2.14 -1.95
C VAL A 25 -9.04 3.12 -1.01
N LEU A 26 -7.79 2.84 -0.62
CA LEU A 26 -7.00 3.73 0.23
C LEU A 26 -6.69 5.07 -0.46
N ASP A 27 -6.35 5.08 -1.75
CA ASP A 27 -6.16 6.30 -2.53
C ASP A 27 -7.46 7.14 -2.60
N ALA A 28 -8.61 6.50 -2.86
CA ALA A 28 -9.90 7.18 -2.88
C ALA A 28 -10.26 7.79 -1.51
N ALA A 29 -10.01 7.05 -0.42
CA ALA A 29 -10.21 7.54 0.93
C ALA A 29 -9.25 8.70 1.26
N ALA A 30 -7.98 8.57 0.90
CA ALA A 30 -6.97 9.60 1.12
C ALA A 30 -7.36 10.92 0.46
N ARG A 31 -7.80 10.88 -0.80
CA ARG A 31 -8.31 12.05 -1.53
C ARG A 31 -9.57 12.64 -0.88
N LYS A 32 -10.48 11.80 -0.41
CA LYS A 32 -11.73 12.24 0.23
C LYS A 32 -11.50 12.95 1.56
N PHE A 33 -10.50 12.51 2.34
CA PHE A 33 -10.26 13.00 3.69
C PHE A 33 -9.02 13.90 3.82
N GLY A 34 -8.32 14.18 2.72
CA GLY A 34 -7.10 15.00 2.74
C GLY A 34 -5.94 14.35 3.47
N ILE A 35 -5.82 13.01 3.41
CA ILE A 35 -4.72 12.26 4.01
C ILE A 35 -3.63 12.09 2.95
N ASP A 36 -2.38 12.36 3.33
CA ASP A 36 -1.24 12.15 2.45
C ASP A 36 -0.66 10.73 2.64
N LEU A 37 -0.82 9.88 1.63
CA LEU A 37 -0.36 8.48 1.62
C LEU A 37 0.69 8.26 0.54
N LYS A 38 1.77 7.55 0.90
CA LYS A 38 2.77 7.06 -0.05
C LYS A 38 2.87 5.54 0.06
N PHE A 39 2.67 4.84 -1.05
CA PHE A 39 2.77 3.39 -1.11
C PHE A 39 4.13 2.97 -1.67
N ASP A 40 4.84 2.09 -0.96
CA ASP A 40 6.09 1.47 -1.39
C ASP A 40 5.86 -0.05 -1.52
N LEU A 41 5.89 -0.59 -2.74
CA LEU A 41 5.78 -2.04 -2.98
C LEU A 41 7.01 -2.76 -2.41
N ALA A 42 6.79 -3.81 -1.62
CA ALA A 42 7.86 -4.57 -1.00
C ALA A 42 7.65 -6.09 -1.12
N PRO A 43 8.74 -6.87 -1.30
CA PRO A 43 8.68 -8.33 -1.21
C PRO A 43 8.34 -8.79 0.21
N VAL A 44 7.79 -10.00 0.33
CA VAL A 44 7.50 -10.65 1.62
C VAL A 44 8.76 -10.80 2.48
N SER A 45 9.88 -11.13 1.86
CA SER A 45 11.19 -11.15 2.49
C SER A 45 11.88 -9.81 2.30
N ARG A 46 11.81 -8.95 3.32
CA ARG A 46 12.60 -7.72 3.37
C ARG A 46 13.94 -8.02 4.04
N THR A 47 14.82 -8.79 3.38
CA THR A 47 16.23 -8.83 3.79
C THR A 47 16.86 -7.51 3.33
N PRO A 48 17.35 -6.65 4.24
CA PRO A 48 18.13 -5.50 3.83
C PRO A 48 19.46 -6.03 3.29
N LEU A 49 19.75 -5.75 2.01
CA LEU A 49 21.14 -5.73 1.53
C LEU A 49 21.79 -4.43 1.99
#